data_AF-A0A1C3F6D7-F1
#
_entry.id   AF-A0A1C3F6D7-F1
#
_cell.length_a   1.000
_cell.length_b   1.000
_cell.length_c   1.000
_cell.angle_alpha   90.00
_cell.angle_beta   90.00
_cell.angle_gamma   90.00
#
_symmetry.space_group_name_H-M   'P 1'
#
loop_
_entity.id
_entity.type
_entity.pdbx_description
1 polymer ?
#
loop_
_entity_poly.entity_id
_entity_poly.type
_entity_poly.pdbx_seq_one_letter_code
_entity_poly.pdbx_strand_id
1 'polypeptide(L)'
;MFKLKNILIILISCMLMLGAGRITFAVGQSGSGSQSDSLQNKSSSSGQSTEKVSGQTNDQGNGQTTQKGSETEQVKGNSEALQAGKQEFNRNRELIRLTTEETTRVKAQIEDCSEDLKLHIQNRLLDRGNISAGEMTRYKAMIQILSQEREILSVHQGKIQEQLALLCQARLQGDIEAANTSMNNIRAEQQLRLLELAKILQNLKNFSVSN
;
A
#
# COMPACT_ATOMS: atom_id res chain seq x y z
N MET A 1 -40.44 27.15 8.65
CA MET A 1 -39.08 27.58 8.25
C MET A 1 -38.04 26.69 8.94
N PHE A 2 -37.71 25.54 8.35
CA PHE A 2 -36.48 24.84 8.75
C PHE A 2 -35.31 25.74 8.35
N LYS A 3 -34.67 26.38 9.34
CA LYS A 3 -33.61 27.35 9.12
C LYS A 3 -32.51 26.68 8.30
N LEU A 4 -32.04 27.32 7.24
CA LEU A 4 -30.95 26.88 6.36
C LEU A 4 -29.73 26.34 7.16
N LYS A 5 -29.51 26.88 8.36
CA LYS A 5 -28.52 26.42 9.35
C LYS A 5 -28.71 24.96 9.77
N ASN A 6 -29.93 24.49 10.00
CA ASN A 6 -30.19 23.10 10.42
C ASN A 6 -29.96 22.10 9.28
N ILE A 7 -30.30 22.47 8.04
CA ILE A 7 -30.02 21.64 6.86
C ILE A 7 -28.51 21.57 6.61
N LEU A 8 -27.79 22.68 6.78
CA LEU A 8 -26.34 22.72 6.64
C LEU A 8 -25.62 21.90 7.73
N ILE A 9 -26.09 21.96 8.98
CA ILE A 9 -25.56 21.15 10.09
C ILE A 9 -25.78 19.66 9.83
N ILE A 10 -26.95 19.27 9.31
CA ILE A 10 -27.22 17.88 8.92
C ILE A 10 -26.29 17.44 7.79
N LEU A 11 -26.07 18.28 6.76
CA LEU A 11 -25.16 17.96 5.66
C LEU A 11 -23.69 17.83 6.10
N ILE A 12 -23.20 18.73 6.96
CA ILE A 12 -21.85 18.66 7.53
C ILE A 12 -21.71 17.41 8.41
N SER A 13 -22.73 17.11 9.21
CA SER A 13 -22.71 15.91 10.06
C SER A 13 -22.82 14.61 9.26
N CYS A 14 -23.57 14.56 8.16
CA CYS A 14 -23.64 13.41 7.27
C CYS A 14 -22.34 13.20 6.48
N MET A 15 -21.67 14.29 6.07
CA MET A 15 -20.36 14.21 5.40
C MET A 15 -19.27 13.70 6.35
N LEU A 16 -19.32 14.06 7.64
CA LEU A 16 -18.40 13.58 8.67
C LEU A 16 -18.69 12.13 9.10
N MET A 17 -19.96 11.71 9.16
CA MET A 17 -20.34 10.34 9.59
C MET A 17 -20.03 9.26 8.54
N LEU A 18 -19.77 9.62 7.29
CA LEU A 18 -19.27 8.67 6.28
C LEU A 18 -17.75 8.42 6.38
N GLY A 19 -17.07 9.12 7.29
CA GLY A 19 -15.65 8.95 7.63
C GLY A 19 -15.42 7.85 8.67
N ALA A 20 -15.77 6.60 8.33
CA ALA A 20 -15.23 5.41 9.00
C ALA A 20 -15.42 4.18 8.11
N GLY A 21 -15.18 4.32 6.81
CA GLY A 21 -14.95 3.17 5.96
C GLY A 21 -13.59 2.59 6.31
N ARG A 22 -13.52 1.75 7.35
CA ARG A 22 -12.40 0.81 7.51
C ARG A 22 -12.41 -0.08 6.27
N ILE A 23 -11.68 0.32 5.24
CA ILE A 23 -11.30 -0.59 4.17
C ILE A 23 -10.14 -1.40 4.75
N THR A 24 -10.49 -2.47 5.47
CA THR A 24 -9.58 -3.56 5.80
C THR A 24 -9.14 -4.16 4.47
N PHE A 25 -7.98 -3.72 3.97
CA PHE A 25 -7.34 -4.45 2.89
C PHE A 25 -6.78 -5.74 3.49
N ALA A 26 -7.45 -6.85 3.21
CA ALA A 26 -6.87 -8.18 3.29
C ALA A 26 -5.84 -8.33 2.15
N VAL A 27 -4.70 -7.67 2.29
CA VAL A 27 -3.49 -8.08 1.57
C VAL A 27 -2.96 -9.29 2.30
N GLY A 28 -3.41 -10.47 1.87
CA GLY A 28 -2.80 -11.78 2.11
C GLY A 28 -2.13 -11.99 3.46
N GLN A 29 -2.90 -12.02 4.55
CA GLN A 29 -2.47 -12.69 5.78
C GLN A 29 -3.25 -14.01 5.87
N SER A 30 -2.67 -15.07 5.33
CA SER A 30 -3.00 -16.43 5.80
C SER A 30 -2.59 -16.47 7.27
N GLY A 31 -3.56 -16.32 8.16
CA GLY A 31 -3.34 -16.28 9.59
C GLY A 31 -4.68 -16.39 10.31
N SER A 32 -5.17 -17.62 10.36
CA SER A 32 -6.34 -18.06 11.14
C SER A 32 -6.33 -17.47 12.54
N GLY A 33 -7.51 -17.03 12.98
CA GLY A 33 -7.75 -16.67 14.37
C GLY A 33 -7.62 -17.85 15.33
N SER A 34 -7.24 -17.46 16.55
CA SER A 34 -7.56 -18.09 17.83
C SER A 34 -6.66 -19.20 18.39
N GLN A 35 -6.33 -18.95 19.67
CA GLN A 35 -5.89 -19.86 20.72
C GLN A 35 -4.42 -20.28 20.77
N SER A 36 -3.71 -19.52 21.61
CA SER A 36 -2.74 -20.01 22.59
C SER A 36 -3.10 -21.39 23.14
N ASP A 37 -2.20 -22.36 22.96
CA ASP A 37 -1.76 -23.18 24.08
C ASP A 37 -0.36 -23.75 23.84
N SER A 38 0.26 -24.04 24.96
CA SER A 38 1.66 -24.32 25.22
C SER A 38 2.13 -25.74 24.83
N LEU A 39 3.45 -25.90 24.89
CA LEU A 39 4.24 -27.13 25.07
C LEU A 39 4.93 -27.77 23.84
N GLN A 40 6.26 -27.57 23.83
CA GLN A 40 7.27 -28.62 24.03
C GLN A 40 7.59 -29.58 22.86
N ASN A 41 8.87 -29.53 22.46
CA ASN A 41 9.83 -30.64 22.46
C ASN A 41 10.52 -30.99 21.12
N LYS A 42 11.85 -30.81 21.16
CA LYS A 42 12.94 -31.69 20.68
C LYS A 42 13.21 -31.96 19.19
N SER A 43 14.39 -31.44 18.81
CA SER A 43 15.59 -32.16 18.32
C SER A 43 15.63 -32.72 16.89
N SER A 44 16.45 -32.04 16.07
CA SER A 44 17.60 -32.56 15.28
C SER A 44 17.52 -33.91 14.57
N SER A 45 17.81 -33.94 13.26
CA SER A 45 19.05 -34.54 12.73
C SER A 45 19.16 -34.44 11.19
N SER A 46 20.38 -34.21 10.75
CA SER A 46 20.96 -34.49 9.43
C SER A 46 20.66 -35.88 8.86
N GLY A 47 20.59 -36.02 7.53
CA GLY A 47 20.57 -37.32 6.85
C GLY A 47 20.70 -37.21 5.33
N GLN A 48 21.94 -37.32 4.84
CA GLN A 48 22.35 -37.43 3.44
C GLN A 48 22.52 -38.93 3.10
N SER A 49 21.98 -39.39 1.96
CA SER A 49 22.48 -40.46 1.05
C SER A 49 21.36 -40.92 0.09
N THR A 50 21.45 -40.72 -1.24
CA THR A 50 21.98 -41.60 -2.31
C THR A 50 21.46 -43.04 -2.39
N GLU A 51 20.72 -43.36 -3.46
CA GLU A 51 20.97 -44.37 -4.53
C GLU A 51 19.71 -44.44 -5.46
N LYS A 52 19.79 -44.15 -6.78
CA LYS A 52 20.12 -45.02 -7.96
C LYS A 52 19.11 -46.19 -8.13
N VAL A 53 18.50 -46.54 -9.28
CA VAL A 53 18.94 -46.94 -10.65
C VAL A 53 17.63 -46.99 -11.51
N SER A 54 17.54 -46.71 -12.83
CA SER A 54 17.90 -47.61 -13.95
C SER A 54 17.42 -47.07 -15.31
N GLY A 55 18.23 -47.26 -16.37
CA GLY A 55 17.81 -47.08 -17.77
C GLY A 55 18.94 -46.75 -18.75
N GLN A 56 19.90 -47.68 -18.94
CA GLN A 56 20.83 -47.71 -20.10
C GLN A 56 20.02 -47.88 -21.42
N THR A 57 20.47 -47.51 -22.63
CA THR A 57 21.71 -47.82 -23.38
C THR A 57 21.82 -46.81 -24.56
N ASN A 58 22.97 -46.27 -24.95
CA ASN A 58 23.95 -46.94 -25.81
C ASN A 58 25.30 -46.21 -25.78
N ASP A 59 26.35 -47.02 -25.69
CA ASP A 59 27.76 -46.70 -25.83
C ASP A 59 28.15 -46.68 -27.32
N GLN A 60 28.91 -45.67 -27.76
CA GLN A 60 30.02 -45.85 -28.71
C GLN A 60 30.82 -44.55 -28.87
N GLY A 61 32.11 -44.62 -28.53
CA GLY A 61 33.15 -44.01 -29.36
C GLY A 61 33.72 -42.67 -28.91
N ASN A 62 34.63 -42.74 -27.94
CA ASN A 62 35.97 -42.14 -27.99
C ASN A 62 36.10 -40.72 -28.58
N GLY A 63 36.14 -39.73 -27.69
CA GLY A 63 36.46 -38.34 -28.02
C GLY A 63 36.65 -37.54 -26.75
N GLN A 64 37.81 -37.68 -26.11
CA GLN A 64 38.24 -36.81 -25.04
C GLN A 64 38.53 -35.42 -25.62
N THR A 65 37.47 -34.65 -25.87
CA THR A 65 37.54 -33.20 -25.96
C THR A 65 36.79 -32.67 -24.75
N THR A 66 37.54 -32.07 -23.83
CA THR A 66 37.01 -31.17 -22.81
C THR A 66 36.24 -30.05 -23.51
N GLN A 67 34.98 -30.29 -23.88
CA GLN A 67 34.03 -29.23 -24.13
C GLN A 67 33.71 -28.63 -22.77
N LYS A 68 34.60 -27.75 -22.32
CA LYS A 68 34.26 -26.65 -21.41
C LYS A 68 33.25 -25.83 -22.20
N GLY A 69 31.99 -26.27 -22.18
CA GLY A 69 30.92 -25.69 -22.96
C GLY A 69 30.91 -24.20 -22.69
N SER A 70 31.16 -23.42 -23.74
CA SER A 70 30.68 -22.05 -23.76
C SER A 70 29.18 -22.15 -23.54
N GLU A 71 28.73 -21.94 -22.31
CA GLU A 71 27.45 -21.27 -22.11
C GLU A 71 27.54 -20.02 -22.97
N THR A 72 26.89 -20.06 -24.14
CA THR A 72 26.82 -18.93 -25.07
C THR A 72 26.51 -17.69 -24.24
N GLU A 73 27.25 -16.59 -24.43
CA GLU A 73 27.12 -15.34 -23.66
C GLU A 73 25.66 -14.87 -23.52
N GLN A 74 24.80 -15.27 -24.47
CA GLN A 74 23.35 -15.07 -24.47
C GLN A 74 22.59 -15.82 -23.35
N VAL A 75 22.97 -17.04 -22.99
CA VAL A 75 22.36 -17.82 -21.89
C VAL A 75 22.79 -17.25 -20.53
N LYS A 76 24.06 -16.85 -20.41
CA LYS A 76 24.58 -16.18 -19.22
C LYS A 76 23.94 -14.79 -19.03
N GLY A 77 23.83 -13.99 -20.10
CA GLY A 77 23.16 -12.70 -20.10
C GLY A 77 21.67 -12.79 -19.75
N ASN A 78 20.96 -13.81 -20.24
CA ASN A 78 19.56 -14.06 -19.85
C ASN A 78 19.41 -14.43 -18.36
N SER A 79 20.35 -15.18 -17.80
CA SER A 79 20.36 -15.51 -16.37
C SER A 79 20.65 -14.27 -15.51
N GLU A 80 21.59 -13.42 -15.91
CA GLU A 80 21.93 -12.18 -15.22
C GLU A 80 20.78 -11.16 -15.27
N ALA A 81 20.15 -10.98 -16.43
CA ALA A 81 18.98 -10.11 -16.58
C ALA A 81 17.77 -10.58 -15.75
N LEU A 82 17.52 -11.90 -15.74
CA LEU A 82 16.46 -12.48 -14.91
C LEU A 82 16.74 -12.30 -13.41
N GLN A 83 18.00 -12.45 -12.99
CA GLN A 83 18.40 -12.22 -11.60
C GLN A 83 18.25 -10.75 -11.22
N ALA A 84 18.68 -9.82 -12.08
CA ALA A 84 18.52 -8.38 -11.87
C ALA A 84 17.03 -8.00 -11.76
N GLY A 85 16.19 -8.52 -12.66
CA GLY A 85 14.74 -8.30 -12.62
C GLY A 85 14.09 -8.81 -11.32
N LYS A 86 14.52 -9.95 -10.79
CA LYS A 86 14.05 -10.45 -9.49
C LYS A 86 14.52 -9.57 -8.32
N GLN A 87 15.73 -9.04 -8.38
CA GLN A 87 16.24 -8.13 -7.35
C GLN A 87 15.48 -6.81 -7.35
N GLU A 88 15.23 -6.23 -8.53
CA GLU A 88 14.43 -5.01 -8.68
C GLU A 88 13.02 -5.21 -8.13
N PHE A 89 12.37 -6.32 -8.48
CA PHE A 89 11.04 -6.66 -7.99
C PHE A 89 10.98 -6.65 -6.46
N ASN A 90 11.92 -7.34 -5.81
CA ASN A 90 11.98 -7.42 -4.35
C ASN A 90 12.26 -6.06 -3.71
N ARG A 91 13.15 -5.26 -4.30
CA ARG A 91 13.42 -3.89 -3.85
C ARG A 91 12.16 -3.02 -3.93
N ASN A 92 11.45 -3.06 -5.06
CA ASN A 92 10.23 -2.27 -5.24
C ASN A 92 9.12 -2.72 -4.28
N ARG A 93 8.96 -4.03 -4.06
CA ARG A 93 8.03 -4.55 -3.06
C ARG A 93 8.30 -3.97 -1.67
N GLU A 94 9.56 -3.90 -1.27
CA GLU A 94 9.94 -3.35 0.03
C GLU A 94 9.67 -1.84 0.12
N LEU A 95 9.98 -1.08 -0.94
CA LEU A 95 9.68 0.35 -0.99
C LEU A 95 8.17 0.64 -0.93
N ILE A 96 7.35 -0.19 -1.59
CA ILE A 96 5.89 -0.11 -1.49
C ILE A 96 5.42 -0.38 -0.07
N ARG A 97 5.98 -1.39 0.61
CA ARG A 97 5.66 -1.70 2.01
C ARG A 97 5.92 -0.48 2.91
N LEU A 98 7.13 0.07 2.84
CA LEU A 98 7.53 1.24 3.63
C LEU A 98 6.66 2.47 3.34
N THR A 99 6.35 2.72 2.06
CA THR A 99 5.52 3.86 1.65
C THR A 99 4.07 3.67 2.09
N THR A 100 3.56 2.44 2.12
CA THR A 100 2.22 2.11 2.63
C THR A 100 2.12 2.33 4.14
N GLU A 101 3.17 2.00 4.89
CA GLU A 101 3.26 2.27 6.33
C GLU A 101 3.24 3.77 6.62
N GLU A 102 4.05 4.56 5.91
CA GLU A 102 4.05 6.01 6.07
C GLU A 102 2.72 6.64 5.62
N THR A 103 2.12 6.15 4.53
CA THR A 103 0.78 6.57 4.09
C THR A 103 -0.25 6.32 5.18
N THR A 104 -0.21 5.16 5.83
CA THR A 104 -1.12 4.83 6.94
C THR A 104 -0.93 5.78 8.11
N ARG A 105 0.32 6.11 8.45
CA ARG A 105 0.65 7.08 9.49
C ARG A 105 0.12 8.48 9.17
N VAL A 106 0.33 8.98 7.96
CA VAL A 106 -0.16 10.32 7.55
C VAL A 106 -1.69 10.36 7.58
N LYS A 107 -2.36 9.31 7.10
CA LYS A 107 -3.82 9.19 7.19
C LYS A 107 -4.33 9.26 8.63
N ALA A 108 -3.69 8.54 9.55
CA ALA A 108 -4.06 8.61 10.97
C ALA A 108 -3.93 10.03 11.52
N GLN A 109 -2.88 10.76 11.17
CA GLN A 109 -2.72 12.16 11.60
C GLN A 109 -3.79 13.10 10.99
N ILE A 110 -4.22 12.85 9.75
CA ILE A 110 -5.32 13.60 9.14
C ILE A 110 -6.65 13.29 9.84
N GLU A 111 -6.88 12.02 10.19
CA GLU A 111 -8.06 11.58 10.94
C GLU A 111 -8.10 12.21 12.33
N ASP A 112 -6.97 12.25 13.05
CA ASP A 112 -6.86 12.96 14.33
C ASP A 112 -7.20 14.45 14.18
N CYS A 113 -6.63 15.13 13.16
CA CYS A 113 -6.96 16.54 12.88
C CYS A 113 -8.45 16.75 12.55
N SER A 114 -9.07 15.78 11.87
CA SER A 114 -10.49 15.81 11.51
C SER A 114 -11.38 15.67 12.74
N GLU A 115 -11.06 14.75 13.65
CA GLU A 115 -11.81 14.58 14.90
C GLU A 115 -11.63 15.79 15.83
N ASP A 116 -10.43 16.36 15.93
CA ASP A 116 -10.18 17.61 16.67
C ASP A 116 -11.01 18.77 16.11
N LEU A 117 -11.03 18.94 14.78
CA LEU A 117 -11.84 19.97 14.13
C LEU A 117 -13.33 19.79 14.42
N LYS A 118 -13.82 18.55 14.32
CA LYS A 118 -15.22 18.20 14.58
C LYS A 118 -15.59 18.51 16.03
N LEU A 119 -14.78 18.11 17.00
CA LEU A 119 -15.00 18.40 18.41
C LEU A 119 -15.01 19.91 18.67
N HIS A 120 -14.06 20.64 18.08
CA HIS A 120 -13.98 22.09 18.23
C HIS A 120 -15.23 22.79 17.67
N ILE A 121 -15.70 22.42 16.48
CA ILE A 121 -16.93 22.96 15.89
C ILE A 121 -18.14 22.64 16.79
N GLN A 122 -18.24 21.40 17.29
CA GLN A 122 -19.34 20.99 18.17
C GLN A 122 -19.39 21.80 19.46
N ASN A 123 -18.25 21.98 20.14
CA ASN A 123 -18.17 22.78 21.36
C ASN A 123 -18.59 24.23 21.12
N ARG A 124 -18.10 24.86 20.03
CA ARG A 124 -18.50 26.23 19.67
C ARG A 124 -20.00 26.37 19.40
N LEU A 125 -20.62 25.36 18.82
CA LEU A 125 -22.08 25.32 18.61
C LEU A 125 -22.86 25.13 19.91
N LEU A 126 -22.36 24.30 20.83
CA LEU A 126 -22.99 24.01 22.13
C LEU A 126 -22.93 25.21 23.08
N ASP A 127 -21.80 25.93 23.10
CA ASP A 127 -21.58 27.10 23.95
C ASP A 127 -22.50 28.30 23.60
N ARG A 128 -23.34 28.16 22.56
CA ARG A 128 -24.16 29.23 21.95
C ARG A 128 -23.35 30.47 21.57
N GLY A 129 -22.02 30.33 21.51
CA GLY A 129 -21.12 31.34 21.01
C GLY A 129 -21.49 31.66 19.58
N ASN A 130 -21.54 32.95 19.24
CA ASN A 130 -21.73 33.34 17.85
C ASN A 130 -20.46 32.96 17.09
N ILE A 131 -20.53 31.93 16.23
CA ILE A 131 -19.44 31.64 15.30
C ILE A 131 -19.30 32.85 14.38
N SER A 132 -18.15 33.51 14.44
CA SER A 132 -17.87 34.65 13.57
C SER A 132 -17.84 34.22 12.11
N ALA A 133 -18.07 35.17 11.19
CA ALA A 133 -17.97 34.89 9.76
C ALA A 133 -16.55 34.38 9.38
N GLY A 134 -15.52 34.87 10.06
CA GLY A 134 -14.13 34.42 9.87
C GLY A 134 -13.92 32.96 10.29
N GLU A 135 -14.39 32.57 11.47
CA GLU A 135 -14.32 31.18 11.93
C GLU A 135 -15.11 30.23 11.04
N MET A 136 -16.33 30.61 10.65
CA MET A 136 -17.14 29.80 9.73
C MET A 136 -16.43 29.61 8.39
N THR A 137 -15.75 30.64 7.88
CA THR A 137 -14.96 30.54 6.64
C THR A 137 -13.78 29.58 6.80
N ARG A 138 -13.07 29.64 7.94
CA ARG A 138 -11.97 28.72 8.26
C ARG A 138 -12.46 27.26 8.36
N TYR A 139 -13.56 27.00 9.07
CA TYR A 139 -14.11 25.66 9.17
C TYR A 139 -14.54 25.11 7.81
N LYS A 140 -15.17 25.92 6.97
CA LYS A 140 -15.50 25.53 5.59
C LYS A 140 -14.25 25.16 4.79
N ALA A 141 -13.18 25.96 4.88
CA ALA A 141 -11.93 25.66 4.19
C ALA A 141 -11.30 24.34 4.67
N MET A 142 -11.26 24.10 6.00
CA MET A 142 -10.73 22.85 6.54
C MET A 142 -11.57 21.63 6.15
N ILE A 143 -12.90 21.74 6.17
CA ILE A 143 -13.81 20.68 5.69
C ILE A 143 -13.60 20.40 4.20
N GLN A 144 -13.37 21.44 3.38
CA GLN A 144 -13.06 21.27 1.97
C GLN A 144 -11.72 20.54 1.76
N ILE A 145 -10.69 20.87 2.54
CA ILE A 145 -9.40 20.17 2.50
C ILE A 145 -9.56 18.69 2.88
N LEU A 146 -10.33 18.37 3.92
CA LEU A 146 -10.65 16.98 4.28
C LEU A 146 -11.46 16.27 3.19
N SER A 147 -12.33 16.99 2.48
CA SER A 147 -13.06 16.42 1.35
C SER A 147 -12.12 16.07 0.18
N GLN A 148 -11.09 16.90 -0.07
CA GLN A 148 -10.06 16.62 -1.08
C GLN A 148 -9.25 15.37 -0.73
N GLU A 149 -8.94 15.15 0.55
CA GLU A 149 -8.26 13.93 1.01
C GLU A 149 -9.00 12.67 0.56
N ARG A 150 -10.32 12.62 0.78
CA ARG A 150 -11.14 11.49 0.36
C ARG A 150 -11.10 11.24 -1.15
N GLU A 151 -11.15 12.30 -1.95
CA GLU A 151 -11.08 12.21 -3.41
C GLU A 151 -9.72 11.66 -3.86
N ILE A 152 -8.63 12.22 -3.33
CA ILE A 152 -7.25 11.80 -3.59
C ILE A 152 -7.05 10.32 -3.24
N LEU A 153 -7.50 9.89 -2.05
CA LEU A 153 -7.42 8.48 -1.65
C LEU A 153 -8.14 7.57 -2.63
N SER A 154 -9.32 7.96 -3.11
CA SER A 154 -10.12 7.17 -4.04
C SER A 154 -9.45 7.06 -5.41
N VAL A 155 -8.93 8.16 -5.94
CA VAL A 155 -8.26 8.20 -7.26
C VAL A 155 -7.00 7.33 -7.27
N HIS A 156 -6.11 7.51 -6.30
CA HIS A 156 -4.88 6.72 -6.23
C HIS A 156 -5.16 5.24 -5.97
N GLN A 157 -6.17 4.92 -5.14
CA GLN A 157 -6.55 3.54 -4.87
C GLN A 157 -7.02 2.82 -6.14
N GLY A 158 -7.82 3.47 -6.99
CA GLY A 158 -8.26 2.89 -8.26
C GLY A 158 -7.09 2.54 -9.18
N LYS A 159 -6.13 3.46 -9.35
CA LYS A 159 -4.93 3.24 -10.16
C LYS A 159 -4.03 2.14 -9.59
N ILE A 160 -3.85 2.08 -8.27
CA ILE A 160 -3.09 1.00 -7.61
C ILE A 160 -3.76 -0.35 -7.85
N GLN A 161 -5.10 -0.43 -7.77
CA GLN A 161 -5.84 -1.66 -8.02
C GLN A 161 -5.71 -2.13 -9.47
N GLU A 162 -5.75 -1.21 -10.44
CA GLU A 162 -5.51 -1.51 -11.85
C GLU A 162 -4.11 -2.11 -12.06
N GLN A 163 -3.07 -1.46 -11.52
CA GLN A 163 -1.69 -1.97 -11.64
C GLN A 163 -1.49 -3.29 -10.89
N LEU A 164 -2.20 -3.51 -9.78
CA LEU A 164 -2.17 -4.79 -9.06
C LEU A 164 -2.78 -5.93 -9.90
N ALA A 165 -3.87 -5.67 -10.63
CA ALA A 165 -4.45 -6.64 -11.55
C ALA A 165 -3.47 -7.01 -12.67
N LEU A 166 -2.82 -6.03 -13.28
CA LEU A 166 -1.78 -6.23 -14.30
C LEU A 166 -0.59 -7.02 -13.75
N LEU A 167 -0.13 -6.70 -12.54
CA LEU A 167 0.93 -7.43 -11.85
C LEU A 167 0.55 -8.91 -11.64
N CYS A 168 -0.68 -9.19 -11.18
CA CYS A 168 -1.16 -10.55 -11.00
C CYS A 168 -1.18 -11.33 -12.32
N GLN A 169 -1.66 -10.70 -13.40
CA GLN A 169 -1.66 -11.29 -14.74
C GLN A 169 -0.25 -11.60 -15.23
N ALA A 170 0.67 -10.64 -15.16
CA ALA A 170 2.05 -10.81 -15.58
C ALA A 170 2.76 -11.96 -14.83
N ARG A 171 2.51 -12.07 -13.51
CA ARG A 171 3.05 -13.17 -12.69
C ARG A 171 2.52 -14.55 -13.10
N LEU A 172 1.23 -14.66 -13.48
CA LEU A 172 0.65 -15.92 -13.96
C LEU A 172 1.24 -16.33 -15.31
N GLN A 173 1.57 -15.36 -16.16
CA GLN A 173 2.17 -15.58 -17.47
C GLN A 173 3.69 -15.80 -17.42
N GLY A 174 4.32 -15.63 -16.24
CA GLY A 174 5.77 -15.68 -16.09
C GLY A 174 6.50 -14.49 -16.70
N ASP A 175 5.79 -13.41 -17.03
CA ASP A 175 6.34 -12.19 -17.61
C ASP A 175 6.93 -11.29 -16.50
N ILE A 176 8.24 -11.43 -16.30
CA ILE A 176 8.98 -10.70 -15.26
C ILE A 176 9.11 -9.21 -15.59
N GLU A 177 9.18 -8.85 -16.86
CA GLU A 177 9.33 -7.46 -17.29
C GLU A 177 8.03 -6.67 -17.08
N ALA A 178 6.91 -7.24 -17.50
CA ALA A 178 5.59 -6.67 -17.23
C ALA A 178 5.31 -6.61 -15.72
N ALA A 179 5.67 -7.65 -14.95
CA ALA A 179 5.51 -7.65 -13.51
C ALA A 179 6.33 -6.55 -12.82
N ASN A 180 7.57 -6.32 -13.25
CA ASN A 180 8.39 -5.22 -12.74
C ASN A 180 7.83 -3.85 -13.13
N THR A 181 7.33 -3.70 -14.35
CA THR A 181 6.68 -2.47 -14.82
C THR A 181 5.48 -2.12 -13.96
N SER A 182 4.56 -3.07 -13.73
CA SER A 182 3.42 -2.85 -12.84
C SER A 182 3.85 -2.55 -11.41
N MET A 183 4.89 -3.21 -10.89
CA MET A 183 5.40 -2.93 -9.54
C MET A 183 6.01 -1.52 -9.43
N ASN A 184 6.74 -1.05 -10.45
CA ASN A 184 7.25 0.30 -10.52
C ASN A 184 6.12 1.34 -10.55
N ASN A 185 5.06 1.08 -11.30
CA ASN A 185 3.89 1.96 -11.36
C ASN A 185 3.15 2.01 -10.02
N ILE A 186 2.96 0.88 -9.34
CA ILE A 186 2.38 0.86 -7.97
C ILE A 186 3.23 1.69 -7.02
N ARG A 187 4.56 1.55 -7.08
CA ARG A 187 5.48 2.33 -6.25
C ARG A 187 5.35 3.82 -6.52
N ALA A 188 5.35 4.23 -7.79
CA ALA A 188 5.21 5.63 -8.17
C ALA A 188 3.87 6.22 -7.69
N GLU A 189 2.77 5.49 -7.86
CA GLU A 189 1.45 5.94 -7.43
C GLU A 189 1.34 6.06 -5.90
N GLN A 190 1.94 5.13 -5.14
CA GLN A 190 2.01 5.22 -3.69
C GLN A 190 2.81 6.44 -3.21
N GLN A 191 3.91 6.78 -3.91
CA GLN A 191 4.70 7.97 -3.59
C GLN A 191 3.91 9.26 -3.85
N LEU A 192 3.20 9.34 -4.98
CA LEU A 192 2.34 10.49 -5.29
C LEU A 192 1.23 10.65 -4.25
N ARG A 193 0.54 9.55 -3.91
CA ARG A 193 -0.49 9.54 -2.87
C ARG A 193 0.04 10.06 -1.54
N LEU A 194 1.22 9.60 -1.11
CA LEU A 194 1.84 10.04 0.14
C LEU A 194 2.16 11.55 0.09
N LEU A 195 2.71 12.04 -1.01
CA LEU A 195 3.03 13.46 -1.18
C LEU A 195 1.78 14.35 -1.08
N GLU A 196 0.68 13.95 -1.73
CA GLU A 196 -0.58 14.70 -1.70
C GLU A 196 -1.21 14.69 -0.30
N LEU A 197 -1.21 13.55 0.38
CA LEU A 197 -1.69 13.46 1.77
C LEU A 197 -0.84 14.29 2.73
N ALA A 198 0.48 14.30 2.57
CA ALA A 198 1.38 15.13 3.37
C ALA A 198 1.06 16.63 3.19
N LYS A 199 0.75 17.06 1.96
CA LYS A 199 0.32 18.43 1.66
C LYS A 199 -1.01 18.78 2.33
N ILE A 200 -1.99 17.86 2.30
CA ILE A 200 -3.26 18.03 3.02
C ILE A 200 -3.02 18.21 4.51
N LEU A 201 -2.24 17.32 5.11
CA LEU A 201 -1.91 17.38 6.54
C LEU A 201 -1.24 18.70 6.90
N GLN A 202 -0.29 19.18 6.09
CA GLN A 202 0.35 20.47 6.30
C GLN A 202 -0.66 21.62 6.23
N ASN A 203 -1.57 21.60 5.25
CA ASN A 203 -2.62 22.61 5.13
C ASN A 203 -3.52 22.62 6.37
N LEU A 204 -3.95 21.46 6.87
CA LEU A 204 -4.76 21.35 8.09
C LEU A 204 -4.02 21.92 9.31
N LYS A 205 -2.74 21.60 9.48
CA LYS A 205 -1.91 22.13 10.57
C LYS A 205 -1.77 23.65 10.50
N ASN A 206 -1.57 24.22 9.30
CA ASN A 206 -1.46 25.68 9.13
C ASN A 206 -2.73 26.42 9.56
N PHE A 207 -3.91 25.83 9.33
CA PHE A 207 -5.18 26.40 9.79
C PHE A 207 -5.38 26.24 11.31
N SER A 208 -4.81 25.20 11.92
CA SER A 208 -4.90 24.98 13.37
C SER A 208 -3.99 25.90 14.20
N VAL A 209 -2.88 26.40 13.64
CA VAL A 209 -1.88 27.21 14.36
C VAL A 209 -2.20 28.71 14.33
N SER A 210 -3.15 29.17 13.50
CA SER A 210 -3.50 30.60 13.36
C SER A 210 -4.42 31.14 14.47
N ASN A 211 -4.29 30.64 15.70
CA ASN A 211 -5.02 31.12 16.89
C ASN A 211 -4.35 32.34 17.52
#